data_AF-A0AA96TK67-F1
#
_entry.id   AF-A0AA96TK67-F1
#
_cell.length_a   1.000
_cell.length_b   1.000
_cell.length_c   1.000
_cell.angle_alpha   90.00
_cell.angle_beta   90.00
_cell.angle_gamma   90.00
#
_symmetry.space_group_name_H-M   'P 1'
#
loop_
_entity.id
_entity.type
_entity.pdbx_description
1 polymer ?
#
loop_
_entity_poly.entity_id
_entity_poly.type
_entity_poly.pdbx_seq_one_letter_code
_entity_poly.pdbx_strand_id
1 'polypeptide(L)'
;MDGVEIDQLVPTGHLGHVLVELCEGCGTLVLGGHGYRKGGMTVVGATISHCLRHAARPVTVVPFTAERCDSLTDTGAAQQFR
;
A
#
# COMPACT_ATOMS: atom_id res chain seq x y z
N MET A 1 -3.92 -25.36 15.67
CA MET A 1 -3.30 -24.10 15.23
C MET A 1 -4.18 -23.61 14.10
N ASP A 2 -4.86 -22.49 14.28
CA ASP A 2 -5.74 -21.95 13.25
C ASP A 2 -4.89 -21.12 12.29
N GLY A 3 -4.89 -21.51 11.02
CA GLY A 3 -4.13 -20.83 9.97
C GLY A 3 -4.81 -19.53 9.55
N VAL A 4 -4.08 -18.71 8.78
CA VAL A 4 -4.64 -17.54 8.09
C VAL A 4 -4.69 -17.86 6.60
N GLU A 5 -5.86 -17.67 6.00
CA GLU A 5 -6.05 -17.77 4.55
C GLU A 5 -5.48 -16.52 3.88
N ILE A 6 -4.68 -16.72 2.84
CA ILE A 6 -3.95 -15.63 2.14
C ILE A 6 -4.15 -15.79 0.64
N ASP A 7 -4.68 -14.75 0.01
CA ASP A 7 -4.78 -14.62 -1.44
C ASP A 7 -3.83 -13.53 -1.95
N GLN A 8 -3.08 -13.84 -3.02
CA GLN A 8 -2.18 -12.91 -3.69
C GLN A 8 -2.60 -12.70 -5.14
N LEU A 9 -2.70 -11.44 -5.55
CA LEU A 9 -3.08 -11.04 -6.90
C LEU A 9 -2.08 -10.04 -7.49
N VAL A 10 -1.81 -10.15 -8.79
CA VAL A 10 -1.05 -9.17 -9.58
C VAL A 10 -1.98 -8.62 -10.67
N PRO A 11 -2.79 -7.60 -10.35
CA PRO A 11 -3.76 -7.08 -11.29
C PRO A 11 -3.11 -6.13 -12.30
N THR A 12 -3.73 -6.00 -13.47
CA THR A 12 -3.32 -5.06 -14.53
C THR A 12 -4.28 -3.88 -14.59
N GLY A 13 -3.79 -2.73 -15.07
CA GLY A 13 -4.60 -1.52 -15.25
C GLY A 13 -4.19 -0.35 -14.34
N HIS A 14 -5.08 0.64 -14.22
CA HIS A 14 -4.81 1.83 -13.44
C HIS A 14 -4.98 1.55 -11.94
N LEU A 15 -3.89 1.64 -11.18
CA LEU A 15 -3.83 1.24 -9.76
C LEU A 15 -4.98 1.77 -8.91
N GLY A 16 -5.33 3.05 -9.03
CA GLY A 16 -6.41 3.65 -8.23
C GLY A 16 -7.76 2.98 -8.46
N HIS A 17 -8.12 2.74 -9.73
CA HIS A 17 -9.40 2.12 -10.09
C HIS A 17 -9.45 0.66 -9.65
N VAL A 18 -8.39 -0.10 -9.96
CA VAL A 18 -8.29 -1.51 -9.61
C VAL A 18 -8.42 -1.72 -8.09
N LEU A 19 -7.74 -0.89 -7.29
CA LEU A 19 -7.82 -1.01 -5.83
C LEU A 19 -9.20 -0.64 -5.28
N VAL A 20 -9.90 0.32 -5.88
CA VAL A 20 -11.27 0.69 -5.48
C VAL A 20 -12.26 -0.43 -5.80
N GLU A 21 -12.13 -1.06 -6.96
CA GLU A 21 -12.97 -2.19 -7.36
C GLU A 21 -12.74 -3.41 -6.45
N LEU A 22 -11.47 -3.80 -6.24
CA LEU A 22 -11.13 -4.92 -5.35
C LEU A 22 -11.57 -4.67 -3.90
N CYS A 23 -11.59 -3.40 -3.48
CA CYS A 23 -12.03 -3.00 -2.14
C CYS A 23 -13.51 -3.31 -1.86
N GLU A 24 -14.36 -3.45 -2.88
CA GLU A 24 -15.78 -3.76 -2.70
C GLU A 24 -16.01 -5.09 -1.95
N GLY A 25 -15.11 -6.06 -2.15
CA GLY A 25 -15.15 -7.38 -1.53
C GLY A 25 -14.50 -7.48 -0.15
N CYS A 26 -13.87 -6.43 0.38
CA CYS A 26 -13.07 -6.50 1.61
C CYS A 26 -13.71 -5.77 2.81
N GLY A 27 -13.23 -6.08 4.02
CA GLY A 27 -13.61 -5.32 5.22
C GLY A 27 -12.94 -3.95 5.31
N THR A 28 -11.73 -3.82 4.78
CA THR A 28 -10.92 -2.60 4.75
C THR A 28 -9.83 -2.69 3.69
N LEU A 29 -9.44 -1.55 3.13
CA LEU A 29 -8.27 -1.43 2.25
C LEU A 29 -7.09 -0.83 3.02
N VAL A 30 -5.97 -1.55 3.07
CA VAL A 30 -4.74 -1.09 3.70
C VAL A 30 -3.72 -0.72 2.63
N LEU A 31 -3.17 0.49 2.72
CA LEU A 31 -2.17 1.02 1.81
C LEU A 31 -0.90 1.41 2.57
N GLY A 32 0.26 1.13 1.98
CA GLY A 32 1.53 1.65 2.48
C GLY A 32 1.71 3.12 2.13
N GLY A 33 2.08 3.94 3.11
CA GLY A 33 2.42 5.34 2.94
C GLY A 33 3.79 5.52 2.31
N HIS A 34 3.89 5.32 0.99
CA HIS A 34 5.05 5.71 0.19
C HIS A 34 4.83 7.12 -0.36
N GLY A 35 5.08 8.13 0.48
CA GLY A 35 5.21 9.52 0.05
C GLY A 35 6.69 9.86 -0.09
N TYR A 36 7.09 10.49 -1.19
CA TYR A 36 8.41 11.12 -1.25
C TYR A 36 8.40 12.31 -0.29
N ARG A 37 9.31 12.32 0.69
CA ARG A 37 9.53 13.47 1.56
C ARG A 37 10.10 14.61 0.71
N LYS A 38 9.31 15.63 0.42
CA LYS A 38 9.80 16.90 -0.14
C LYS A 38 9.76 17.95 0.96
N GLY A 39 10.94 18.33 1.48
CA GLY A 39 11.06 19.41 2.46
C GLY A 39 10.35 19.18 3.80
N GLY A 40 10.25 17.93 4.29
CA GLY A 40 9.64 17.63 5.60
C GLY A 40 8.11 17.47 5.59
N MET A 41 7.45 17.64 4.45
CA MET A 41 6.01 17.38 4.29
C MET A 41 5.77 15.96 3.73
N THR A 42 4.77 15.27 4.27
CA THR A 42 4.28 14.00 3.71
C THR A 42 3.32 14.32 2.57
N VAL A 43 3.75 14.11 1.34
CA VAL A 43 2.88 14.22 0.18
C VAL A 43 2.13 12.90 0.01
N VAL A 44 0.81 12.96 0.08
CA VAL A 44 -0.06 11.81 -0.20
C VAL A 44 0.05 11.47 -1.68
N GLY A 45 0.42 10.22 -1.99
CA GLY A 45 0.55 9.76 -3.38
C GLY A 45 -0.78 9.80 -4.13
N ALA A 46 -0.72 9.84 -5.48
CA ALA A 46 -1.91 9.89 -6.32
C ALA A 46 -2.85 8.69 -6.09
N THR A 47 -2.28 7.48 -5.96
CA THR A 47 -3.06 6.25 -5.68
C THR A 47 -3.77 6.34 -4.34
N ILE A 48 -3.07 6.75 -3.27
CA ILE A 48 -3.67 6.91 -1.94
C ILE A 48 -4.78 7.97 -1.99
N SER A 49 -4.52 9.10 -2.63
CA SER A 49 -5.50 10.18 -2.79
C SER A 49 -6.75 9.72 -3.54
N HIS A 50 -6.59 8.88 -4.57
CA HIS A 50 -7.71 8.32 -5.32
C HIS A 50 -8.53 7.35 -4.45
N CYS A 51 -7.88 6.39 -3.79
CA CYS A 51 -8.56 5.43 -2.92
C CYS A 51 -9.30 6.12 -1.76
N LEU A 52 -8.69 7.13 -1.12
CA LEU A 52 -9.35 7.89 -0.05
C LEU A 52 -10.64 8.61 -0.49
N ARG A 53 -10.75 8.96 -1.78
CA ARG A 53 -11.92 9.65 -2.33
C ARG A 53 -13.01 8.71 -2.84
N HIS A 54 -12.64 7.49 -3.23
CA HIS A 54 -13.51 6.64 -4.05
C HIS A 54 -13.75 5.24 -3.47
N ALA A 55 -12.97 4.78 -2.49
CA ALA A 55 -13.17 3.44 -1.94
C ALA A 55 -14.52 3.30 -1.22
N ALA A 56 -15.20 2.17 -1.46
CA ALA A 56 -16.47 1.85 -0.81
C ALA A 56 -16.30 1.42 0.67
N ARG A 57 -15.07 1.13 1.11
CA ARG A 57 -14.75 0.63 2.46
C ARG A 57 -13.70 1.51 3.15
N PRO A 58 -13.56 1.41 4.50
CA PRO A 58 -12.54 2.16 5.23
C PRO A 58 -11.14 1.92 4.68
N VAL A 59 -10.39 3.01 4.49
CA VAL A 59 -9.01 3.00 4.00
C VAL A 59 -8.07 3.33 5.15
N THR A 60 -7.10 2.44 5.42
CA THR A 60 -6.03 2.66 6.39
C THR A 60 -4.72 2.93 5.64
N VAL A 61 -4.08 4.06 5.93
CA VAL A 61 -2.77 4.40 5.38
C VAL A 61 -1.71 4.22 6.46
N VAL A 62 -0.81 3.27 6.28
CA VAL A 62 0.25 2.98 7.26
C VAL A 62 1.50 3.78 6.88
N PRO A 63 1.95 4.75 7.70
CA PRO A 63 3.13 5.55 7.37
C PRO A 63 4.40 4.70 7.36
N PHE A 64 5.29 4.95 6.40
CA PHE A 64 6.62 4.35 6.42
C PHE A 64 7.52 5.11 7.40
N THR A 65 8.03 4.42 8.42
CA THR A 65 9.02 4.92 9.38
C THR A 65 10.34 4.19 9.12
N ALA A 66 11.36 4.92 8.66
CA ALA A 66 12.67 4.35 8.29
C ALA A 66 13.43 3.77 9.50
N GLU A 67 13.06 4.17 10.71
CA GLU A 67 13.59 3.69 12.00
C GLU A 67 13.39 2.18 12.27
N ARG A 68 12.61 1.46 11.46
CA ARG A 68 12.56 -0.02 11.48
C ARG A 68 13.47 -0.71 10.46
N CYS A 69 14.14 0.04 9.57
CA CYS A 69 15.04 -0.50 8.56
C CYS A 69 16.53 -0.46 8.99
N ASP A 70 16.84 -0.14 10.25
CA ASP A 70 18.22 -0.29 10.76
C ASP A 70 18.52 -1.72 11.27
N SER A 71 17.50 -2.57 11.38
CA SER A 71 17.65 -3.98 11.81
C SER A 71 17.40 -5.01 10.72
N LEU A 72 17.11 -4.59 9.48
CA LEU A 72 16.83 -5.47 8.33
C LEU A 72 17.74 -5.21 7.12
N THR A 73 18.79 -4.40 7.26
CA THR A 73 19.78 -4.13 6.20
C THR A 73 20.76 -5.28 5.94
N ASP A 74 20.50 -6.48 6.44
CA ASP A 74 21.23 -7.69 6.05
C ASP A 74 20.28 -8.74 5.48
N THR A 75 19.82 -8.51 4.23
CA THR A 75 19.68 -9.52 3.15
C THR A 75 18.75 -9.00 2.05
N GLY A 76 19.29 -8.87 0.84
CA GLY A 76 18.56 -9.22 -0.38
C GLY A 76 17.86 -8.09 -1.16
N ALA A 77 18.61 -7.51 -2.11
CA ALA A 77 18.20 -7.11 -3.46
C ALA A 77 16.79 -6.53 -3.68
N ALA A 78 16.78 -5.24 -4.03
CA ALA A 78 15.69 -4.59 -4.75
C ALA A 78 15.28 -5.39 -5.99
N GLN A 79 14.08 -5.98 -5.97
CA GLN A 79 13.42 -6.45 -7.18
C GLN A 79 12.75 -5.27 -7.87
N GLN A 80 13.44 -4.71 -8.86
CA GLN A 80 12.84 -3.92 -9.92
C GLN A 80 12.11 -4.87 -10.86
N PHE A 81 10.78 -4.79 -10.89
CA PHE A 81 9.96 -5.43 -11.92
C PHE A 81 10.33 -4.82 -13.29
N ARG A 82 10.78 -5.68 -14.20
CA ARG A 82 10.90 -5.39 -15.64
C ARG A 82 9.59 -5.69 -16.34
#